data_AF-A0A4Y9RJ86-F1
#
_entry.id   AF-A0A4Y9RJ86-F1
#
_cell.length_a   1.000
_cell.length_b   1.000
_cell.length_c   1.000
_cell.angle_alpha   90.00
_cell.angle_beta   90.00
_cell.angle_gamma   90.00
#
_symmetry.space_group_name_H-M   'P 1'
#
loop_
_entity.id
_entity.type
_entity.pdbx_description
1 polymer ?
#
loop_
_entity_poly.entity_id
_entity_poly.type
_entity_poly.pdbx_seq_one_letter_code
_entity_poly.pdbx_strand_id
1 'polypeptide(L)' 'MKPVEFAKAWRWPTSATSYEEYPAGFSGEISNDRAVAADRAGVLKAEPKAPASGKSKAA' A
#
# COMPACT_ATOMS: atom_id res chain seq x y z
N MET A 1 7.30 -5.96 0.69
CA MET A 1 6.58 -4.69 0.48
C MET A 1 5.73 -4.83 -0.78
N LYS A 2 4.61 -4.10 -0.89
CA LYS A 2 3.73 -4.05 -2.07
C LYS A 2 3.62 -2.58 -2.52
N PRO A 3 3.83 -2.27 -3.81
CA PRO A 3 3.53 -0.95 -4.33
C PRO A 3 2.01 -0.71 -4.29
N VAL A 4 1.61 0.45 -3.79
CA VAL A 4 0.21 0.88 -3.70
C VAL A 4 0.05 2.31 -4.18
N GLU A 5 -1.14 2.63 -4.67
CA GLU A 5 -1.56 3.99 -4.95
C GLU A 5 -2.89 4.26 -4.25
N PHE A 6 -2.91 5.26 -3.37
CA PHE A 6 -4.10 5.60 -2.60
C PHE A 6 -5.04 6.49 -3.43
N ALA A 7 -6.29 6.05 -3.59
CA ALA A 7 -7.37 6.85 -4.17
C ALA A 7 -7.87 7.94 -3.21
N LYS A 8 -7.82 7.64 -1.90
CA LYS A 8 -8.35 8.48 -0.82
C LYS A 8 -7.37 8.49 0.34
N ALA A 9 -7.46 9.52 1.18
CA ALA A 9 -6.64 9.59 2.37
C ALA A 9 -6.99 8.43 3.32
N TRP A 10 -5.97 7.80 3.89
CA TRP A 10 -6.12 6.65 4.78
C TRP A 10 -5.20 6.76 5.98
N ARG A 11 -5.70 6.34 7.15
CA ARG A 11 -4.93 6.35 8.40
C ARG A 11 -4.77 4.92 8.88
N TRP A 12 -3.54 4.44 8.89
CA TRP A 12 -3.20 3.11 9.41
C TRP A 12 -2.81 3.21 10.89
N PRO A 13 -3.49 2.50 11.81
CA PRO A 13 -3.05 2.45 13.20
C PRO A 13 -1.73 1.68 13.32
N THR A 14 -0.69 2.34 13.80
CA THR A 14 0.62 1.72 14.06
C THR A 14 0.77 1.29 15.52
N SER A 15 -0.02 1.89 16.42
CA SER A 15 -0.12 1.52 17.83
C SER A 15 -1.49 1.95 18.38
N ALA A 16 -1.74 1.76 19.69
CA ALA A 16 -2.97 2.23 20.32
C ALA A 16 -3.16 3.76 20.25
N THR A 17 -2.09 4.54 20.11
CA THR A 17 -2.12 6.01 20.11
C THR A 17 -1.47 6.65 18.90
N SER A 18 -0.94 5.86 17.96
CA SER A 18 -0.20 6.35 16.79
C SER A 18 -0.82 5.85 15.48
N TYR A 19 -0.82 6.74 14.50
CA TYR A 19 -1.34 6.49 13.17
C TYR A 19 -0.33 6.96 12.14
N GLU A 20 -0.17 6.19 11.07
CA GLU A 20 0.54 6.61 9.87
C GLU A 20 -0.52 7.07 8.86
N GLU A 21 -0.39 8.30 8.40
CA GLU A 21 -1.33 8.89 7.45
C GLU A 21 -0.79 8.81 6.03
N TYR A 22 -1.63 8.33 5.11
CA TYR A 22 -1.36 8.28 3.69
C TYR A 22 -2.35 9.20 2.97
N PRO A 23 -1.90 10.33 2.39
CA PRO A 23 -2.80 11.23 1.68
C PRO A 23 -3.33 10.58 0.38
N ALA A 24 -4.47 11.08 -0.11
CA ALA A 24 -4.97 10.69 -1.42
C ALA A 24 -3.93 11.03 -2.51
N GLY A 25 -3.70 10.12 -3.44
CA GLY A 25 -2.67 10.25 -4.47
C GLY A 25 -1.27 9.85 -4.01
N PHE A 26 -1.07 9.46 -2.75
CA PHE A 26 0.19 8.88 -2.30
C PHE A 26 0.46 7.57 -3.06
N SER A 27 1.67 7.43 -3.60
CA SER A 27 2.16 6.22 -4.25
C SER A 27 3.48 5.82 -3.59
N GLY A 28 3.57 4.58 -3.14
CA GLY A 28 4.75 4.09 -2.43
C GLY A 28 4.68 2.60 -2.15
N GLU A 29 5.70 2.08 -1.48
CA GLU A 29 5.76 0.70 -1.06
C GLU A 29 5.43 0.57 0.43
N ILE A 30 4.44 -0.27 0.75
CA ILE A 30 4.04 -0.55 2.14
C ILE A 30 4.10 -2.05 2.45
N SER A 31 4.04 -2.43 3.73
CA SER A 31 3.96 -3.83 4.14
C SER A 31 2.72 -4.53 3.54
N ASN A 32 2.80 -5.85 3.34
CA ASN A 32 1.71 -6.62 2.73
C ASN A 32 0.40 -6.50 3.53
N ASP A 33 0.46 -6.59 4.85
CA ASP A 33 -0.70 -6.42 5.74
C ASP A 33 -1.38 -5.06 5.57
N ARG A 34 -0.58 -3.98 5.47
CA ARG A 34 -1.10 -2.64 5.24
C ARG A 34 -1.78 -2.54 3.88
N ALA A 35 -1.19 -3.14 2.86
CA ALA A 35 -1.77 -3.16 1.51
C ALA A 35 -3.11 -3.90 1.46
N VAL A 36 -3.21 -5.06 2.11
CA VAL A 36 -4.47 -5.83 2.20
C VAL A 36 -5.54 -5.07 2.99
N ALA A 37 -5.16 -4.39 4.07
CA ALA A 37 -6.11 -3.60 4.84
C ALA A 37 -6.57 -2.34 4.09
N ALA A 38 -5.69 -1.67 3.37
CA ALA A 38 -6.03 -0.53 2.51
C ALA A 38 -6.96 -0.94 1.37
N ASP A 39 -6.71 -2.10 0.76
CA ASP A 39 -7.58 -2.69 -0.26
C ASP A 39 -8.97 -2.99 0.29
N ARG A 40 -9.05 -3.67 1.44
CA ARG A 40 -10.32 -3.95 2.14
C ARG A 40 -11.07 -2.70 2.58
N ALA A 41 -10.35 -1.62 2.89
CA ALA A 41 -10.95 -0.32 3.18
C ALA A 41 -11.41 0.43 1.93
N GLY A 42 -11.12 -0.08 0.72
CA GLY A 42 -11.49 0.55 -0.55
C GLY A 42 -10.82 1.91 -0.76
N VAL A 43 -9.64 2.12 -0.17
CA VAL A 43 -8.91 3.40 -0.26
C VAL A 43 -7.85 3.40 -1.36
N LEU A 44 -7.54 2.25 -1.96
CA LEU A 44 -6.59 2.13 -3.05
C LEU A 44 -7.26 2.41 -4.41
N LYS A 45 -6.50 2.97 -5.37
CA LYS A 45 -6.98 3.17 -6.74
C LYS A 45 -7.07 1.86 -7.53
N ALA A 46 -6.22 0.91 -7.19
CA ALA A 46 -6.15 -0.40 -7.81
C ALA A 46 -5.70 -1.42 -6.76
N GLU A 47 -6.00 -2.70 -7.00
CA GLU A 47 -5.54 -3.79 -6.14
C GLU A 47 -4.01 -3.71 -5.95
N PRO A 48 -3.49 -4.00 -4.73
CA PRO A 48 -2.07 -3.99 -4.46
C PRO A 48 -1.35 -4.96 -5.40
N LYS A 49 -0.60 -4.41 -6.35
CA LYS A 49 0.16 -5.25 -7.27
C LYS A 49 1.17 -6.03 -6.45
N ALA A 50 1.31 -7.33 -6.73
CA ALA A 50 2.48 -8.04 -6.24
C ALA A 50 3.73 -7.28 -6.65
N PRO A 51 4.79 -7.24 -5.80
CA PRO A 51 6.06 -6.71 -6.27
C PRO A 51 6.30 -7.40 -7.61
N ALA A 52 6.54 -6.61 -8.65
CA ALA A 52 6.90 -7.19 -9.93
C ALA A 52 8.11 -8.05 -9.61
N SER A 53 7.92 -9.37 -9.57
CA SER A 53 9.00 -10.33 -9.47
C SER A 53 9.83 -9.97 -10.67
N GLY A 54 10.89 -9.20 -10.44
CA GLY A 54 11.83 -8.83 -11.47
C GLY A 54 12.21 -10.18 -12.06
N LYS A 55 11.80 -10.41 -13.31
CA LYS A 55 12.61 -11.26 -14.16
C LYS A 55 13.99 -10.62 -14.06
N SER A 56 14.84 -11.17 -13.20
CA SER A 56 16.26 -11.25 -13.49
C SER A 56 16.32 -11.88 -14.87
N LYS A 57 16.30 -11.03 -15.90
CA LYS A 57 16.67 -11.44 -17.23
C LYS A 57 18.17 -11.64 -17.10
N ALA A 58 18.56 -12.89 -16.87
CA ALA A 58 19.92 -13.34 -17.08
C ALA A 58 20.40 -12.79 -18.42
N ALA A 59 21.50 -12.04 -18.38
CA ALA A 59 22.30 -11.66 -19.52
C ALA A 59 23.75 -11.98 -19.16
#